data_AF-A0A534QP31-F1
#
_entry.id   AF-A0A534QP31-F1
#
_cell.length_a   1.000
_cell.length_b   1.000
_cell.length_c   1.000
_cell.angle_alpha   90.00
_cell.angle_beta   90.00
_cell.angle_gamma   90.00
#
_symmetry.space_group_name_H-M   'P 1'
#
loop_
_entity.id
_entity.type
_entity.pdbx_description
1 polymer ?
#
loop_
_entity_poly.entity_id
_entity_poly.type
_entity_poly.pdbx_seq_one_letter_code
_entity_poly.pdbx_strand_id
1 'polypeptide(L)'
;MTAGPAARSRRVSPASTGEKERPKGDAARTPGAPARRHAVVQILHGNAALPSTGAPRSARVRAWGGGGVADLQPLHIGRRPERAGLQARLRSLFAAPGWGRRIEPRTRYGEPFLPGLPALGRQHVGDARALLERAEAVRGRRFKFFGRTVGFPGRIDWEPRGLPRPWRIALNSLDDLFSAGVAAALAPTREVRAGWYEVAMNLAREWLTGAPPHSGVAWEVPALSRRIPNLIYLQTFFARELRDDPGARRTLRESLYTQAAALAATAGDQPADHWLVAAGRALFMAGRFFDGMEARGWLDAGTALLWSQLREQIHEDGGHRGRNPVAHALVLADYLEILAFLRASNDDAPPWACKSVKSMADFLARLLHPDGELPLFHDAALGVSLPARELLATAAALFHEPSLASAGELPGVWPLLVLGDAGRRAHANLPRRREGAEPRALRRTGFYVLPGDTGDVMLLDGGTPPPGGDPNLF
;
A
#
# COMPACT_ATOMS: atom_id res chain seq x y z
N MET A 1 60.56 9.15 -45.03
CA MET A 1 59.79 8.69 -46.20
C MET A 1 58.32 8.83 -45.86
N THR A 2 57.76 10.01 -46.16
CA THR A 2 56.77 10.29 -47.23
C THR A 2 55.35 9.90 -46.80
N ALA A 3 54.31 10.75 -46.81
CA ALA A 3 54.10 12.18 -47.01
C ALA A 3 52.62 12.44 -46.58
N GLY A 4 52.28 13.60 -46.01
CA GLY A 4 50.87 14.07 -45.90
C GLY A 4 50.46 14.83 -47.19
N PRO A 5 49.57 15.85 -47.15
CA PRO A 5 48.34 16.11 -46.37
C PRO A 5 47.25 16.85 -47.23
N ALA A 6 46.29 17.54 -46.56
CA ALA A 6 45.42 18.67 -47.00
C ALA A 6 44.06 18.33 -47.66
N ALA A 7 42.96 19.12 -47.58
CA ALA A 7 42.63 20.50 -47.17
C ALA A 7 41.14 20.55 -46.71
N ARG A 8 40.66 21.31 -45.71
CA ARG A 8 40.43 22.76 -45.51
C ARG A 8 39.42 23.49 -46.44
N SER A 9 38.36 24.01 -45.79
CA SER A 9 37.63 25.29 -46.02
C SER A 9 36.54 25.30 -47.12
N ARG A 10 35.40 26.03 -47.06
CA ARG A 10 35.06 27.34 -46.47
C ARG A 10 33.54 27.48 -46.18
N ARG A 11 33.25 28.44 -45.30
CA ARG A 11 31.97 29.09 -44.95
C ARG A 11 31.22 29.67 -46.17
N VAL A 12 29.91 29.97 -46.01
CA VAL A 12 29.30 31.33 -46.08
C VAL A 12 27.75 31.21 -46.05
N SER A 13 27.09 31.82 -45.06
CA SER A 13 25.73 32.40 -45.15
C SER A 13 25.88 33.87 -45.60
N PRO A 14 24.87 34.55 -46.19
CA PRO A 14 23.79 35.13 -45.38
C PRO A 14 22.43 35.37 -46.11
N ALA A 15 21.51 35.96 -45.35
CA ALA A 15 20.09 36.26 -45.54
C ALA A 15 19.70 37.27 -46.65
N SER A 16 18.39 37.31 -46.98
CA SER A 16 17.58 38.52 -47.27
C SER A 16 16.09 38.14 -47.53
N THR A 17 15.10 38.55 -46.72
CA THR A 17 14.17 39.71 -46.83
C THR A 17 12.90 39.55 -47.70
N GLY A 18 11.77 40.08 -47.20
CA GLY A 18 10.60 40.57 -47.97
C GLY A 18 9.32 39.74 -47.77
N GLU A 19 8.39 40.09 -46.88
CA GLU A 19 7.29 41.10 -46.97
C GLU A 19 5.96 40.59 -47.57
N LYS A 20 4.89 40.79 -46.76
CA LYS A 20 3.48 41.15 -47.04
C LYS A 20 2.71 40.43 -48.16
N GLU A 21 1.52 39.91 -47.83
CA GLU A 21 0.23 40.60 -48.09
C GLU A 21 -1.00 39.80 -47.59
N ARG A 22 -2.00 40.54 -47.10
CA ARG A 22 -3.40 40.10 -46.91
C ARG A 22 -4.15 40.23 -48.24
N PRO A 23 -5.38 39.68 -48.32
CA PRO A 23 -6.49 40.60 -48.55
C PRO A 23 -7.72 40.38 -47.63
N LYS A 24 -8.46 41.47 -47.46
CA LYS A 24 -9.80 41.62 -46.87
C LYS A 24 -10.88 41.34 -47.93
N GLY A 25 -12.05 40.85 -47.49
CA GLY A 25 -13.36 41.51 -47.65
C GLY A 25 -14.35 40.57 -48.38
N ASP A 26 -15.67 40.55 -48.18
CA ASP A 26 -16.56 41.32 -47.32
C ASP A 26 -17.92 40.58 -47.15
N ALA A 27 -18.58 40.86 -46.02
CA ALA A 27 -20.02 41.02 -45.71
C ALA A 27 -21.15 40.19 -46.38
N ALA A 28 -22.04 39.63 -45.54
CA ALA A 28 -23.45 40.10 -45.40
C ALA A 28 -24.27 39.38 -44.28
N ARG A 29 -24.67 40.18 -43.27
CA ARG A 29 -25.97 40.34 -42.57
C ARG A 29 -26.77 39.15 -41.95
N THR A 30 -26.96 39.30 -40.63
CA THR A 30 -27.96 38.84 -39.62
C THR A 30 -29.44 39.12 -39.98
N PRO A 31 -30.50 38.82 -39.14
CA PRO A 31 -30.56 38.34 -37.73
C PRO A 31 -31.61 37.25 -37.38
N GLY A 32 -31.60 36.75 -36.12
CA GLY A 32 -32.79 36.15 -35.49
C GLY A 32 -32.54 35.35 -34.21
N ALA A 33 -32.71 35.96 -33.03
CA ALA A 33 -32.93 35.28 -31.74
C ALA A 33 -34.45 35.16 -31.48
N PRO A 34 -34.92 34.27 -30.57
CA PRO A 34 -35.29 34.80 -29.24
C PRO A 34 -35.21 33.85 -28.03
N ALA A 35 -35.12 34.50 -26.87
CA ALA A 35 -35.81 34.27 -25.58
C ALA A 35 -35.54 33.03 -24.70
N ARG A 36 -34.95 33.33 -23.53
CA ARG A 36 -35.06 32.63 -22.25
C ARG A 36 -36.49 32.70 -21.70
N ARG A 37 -36.97 31.61 -21.08
CA ARG A 37 -38.10 31.64 -20.13
C ARG A 37 -37.70 30.96 -18.82
N HIS A 38 -37.90 31.68 -17.73
CA HIS A 38 -37.93 31.19 -16.37
C HIS A 38 -39.23 30.41 -16.13
N ALA A 39 -39.15 29.30 -15.41
CA ALA A 39 -40.30 28.69 -14.74
C ALA A 39 -39.92 28.34 -13.31
N VAL A 40 -40.57 29.04 -12.40
CA VAL A 40 -40.64 28.83 -10.95
C VAL A 40 -41.51 27.59 -10.71
N VAL A 41 -41.11 26.69 -9.81
CA VAL A 41 -42.04 25.70 -9.22
C VAL A 41 -41.91 25.73 -7.70
N GLN A 42 -43.05 25.98 -7.08
CA GLN A 42 -43.30 26.13 -5.65
C GLN A 42 -43.11 24.84 -4.87
N ILE A 43 -42.68 25.03 -3.63
CA ILE A 43 -42.76 24.08 -2.52
C ILE A 43 -44.23 24.01 -2.07
N LEU A 44 -44.80 22.80 -2.01
CA LEU A 44 -46.02 22.52 -1.26
C LEU A 44 -45.81 21.27 -0.39
N HIS A 45 -46.10 21.43 0.89
CA HIS A 45 -46.18 20.36 1.89
C HIS A 45 -47.49 19.58 1.71
N GLY A 46 -47.44 18.25 1.83
CA GLY A 46 -48.62 17.39 1.87
C GLY A 46 -48.30 16.03 2.48
N ASN A 47 -48.72 15.83 3.73
CA ASN A 47 -48.81 14.52 4.38
C ASN A 47 -49.90 13.67 3.70
N ALA A 48 -49.61 12.39 3.41
CA ALA A 48 -50.48 11.25 3.72
C ALA A 48 -49.99 9.91 3.12
N ALA A 49 -49.85 8.93 4.02
CA ALA A 49 -50.21 7.51 3.93
C ALA A 49 -49.82 6.63 2.71
N LEU A 50 -49.11 5.55 3.03
CA LEU A 50 -48.97 4.30 2.25
C LEU A 50 -50.33 3.66 1.94
N PRO A 51 -50.41 2.84 0.88
CA PRO A 51 -50.51 1.40 1.15
C PRO A 51 -49.62 0.51 0.28
N SER A 52 -49.36 -0.65 0.86
CA SER A 52 -48.58 -1.80 0.40
C SER A 52 -49.22 -2.61 -0.73
N THR A 53 -48.38 -3.48 -1.31
CA THR A 53 -48.65 -4.73 -2.05
C THR A 53 -48.61 -4.64 -3.58
N GLY A 54 -47.72 -5.44 -4.16
CA GLY A 54 -47.58 -5.62 -5.61
C GLY A 54 -46.27 -6.34 -5.95
N ALA A 55 -46.24 -7.66 -5.79
CA ALA A 55 -45.16 -8.50 -6.31
C ALA A 55 -45.09 -8.40 -7.85
N PRO A 56 -43.90 -8.34 -8.49
CA PRO A 56 -43.81 -8.52 -9.92
C PRO A 56 -43.62 -9.99 -10.29
N ARG A 57 -44.42 -10.36 -11.29
CA ARG A 57 -44.41 -11.63 -12.03
C ARG A 57 -43.06 -11.86 -12.72
N SER A 58 -42.70 -13.13 -12.78
CA SER A 58 -41.59 -13.70 -13.53
C SER A 58 -41.70 -13.41 -15.04
N ALA A 59 -40.62 -12.86 -15.61
CA ALA A 59 -40.37 -12.87 -17.04
C ALA A 59 -39.15 -13.76 -17.30
N ARG A 60 -39.37 -14.89 -17.99
CA ARG A 60 -38.33 -15.77 -18.50
C ARG A 60 -37.61 -15.06 -19.66
N VAL A 61 -36.30 -14.87 -19.53
CA VAL A 61 -35.40 -14.57 -20.65
C VAL A 61 -34.38 -15.71 -20.75
N ARG A 62 -34.22 -16.22 -21.97
CA ARG A 62 -33.35 -17.35 -22.34
C ARG A 62 -31.87 -17.00 -22.17
N ALA A 63 -31.14 -18.02 -21.74
CA ALA A 63 -29.71 -18.07 -21.46
C ALA A 63 -28.80 -17.70 -22.65
N TRP A 64 -27.81 -16.84 -22.40
CA TRP A 64 -26.52 -16.77 -23.11
C TRP A 64 -25.43 -16.28 -22.15
N GLY A 65 -24.34 -17.06 -22.04
CA GLY A 65 -22.98 -16.60 -21.71
C GLY A 65 -22.67 -16.24 -20.26
N GLY A 66 -21.85 -17.07 -19.60
CA GLY A 66 -21.32 -16.84 -18.26
C GLY A 66 -20.49 -15.55 -18.15
N GLY A 67 -20.72 -14.84 -17.04
CA GLY A 67 -20.03 -13.61 -16.66
C GLY A 67 -20.64 -13.11 -15.35
N GLY A 68 -20.24 -13.69 -14.23
CA GLY A 68 -20.69 -13.28 -12.91
C GLY A 68 -20.11 -11.92 -12.54
N VAL A 69 -20.94 -10.89 -12.53
CA VAL A 69 -20.68 -9.59 -11.88
C VAL A 69 -21.52 -9.57 -10.62
N ALA A 70 -20.88 -9.67 -9.45
CA ALA A 70 -21.55 -9.50 -8.17
C ALA A 70 -21.73 -8.01 -7.90
N ASP A 71 -22.98 -7.56 -7.97
CA ASP A 71 -23.42 -6.21 -7.65
C ASP A 71 -23.70 -6.15 -6.13
N LEU A 72 -22.78 -5.57 -5.36
CA LEU A 72 -22.95 -5.41 -3.90
C LEU A 72 -23.51 -4.02 -3.61
N GLN A 73 -24.80 -3.96 -3.29
CA GLN A 73 -25.44 -2.75 -2.75
C GLN A 73 -24.92 -2.44 -1.34
N PRO A 74 -24.62 -1.17 -1.00
CA PRO A 74 -24.21 -0.80 0.34
C PRO A 74 -25.41 -0.73 1.30
N LEU A 75 -25.41 -1.63 2.28
CA LEU A 75 -26.26 -1.58 3.48
C LEU A 75 -26.00 -0.28 4.24
N HIS A 76 -26.96 0.64 4.17
CA HIS A 76 -27.00 1.85 4.99
C HIS A 76 -27.37 1.49 6.43
N ILE A 77 -26.39 1.55 7.35
CA ILE A 77 -26.66 1.57 8.79
C ILE A 77 -26.42 3.00 9.27
N GLY A 78 -27.50 3.74 9.49
CA GLY A 78 -27.44 5.07 10.10
C GLY A 78 -27.17 4.97 11.60
N ARG A 79 -26.13 5.66 12.09
CA ARG A 79 -26.01 6.04 13.50
C ARG A 79 -25.46 7.46 13.67
N ARG A 80 -26.00 8.12 14.71
CA ARG A 80 -25.91 9.54 15.08
C ARG A 80 -24.47 9.99 15.38
N PRO A 81 -24.14 11.29 15.20
CA PRO A 81 -22.82 11.82 15.50
C PRO A 81 -22.66 12.04 17.01
N GLU A 82 -21.72 11.33 17.64
CA GLU A 82 -21.20 11.71 18.96
C GLU A 82 -19.94 12.57 18.81
N ARG A 83 -20.12 13.83 19.23
CA ARG A 83 -19.16 14.87 19.64
C ARG A 83 -17.66 14.62 19.37
N ALA A 84 -17.15 15.32 18.35
CA ALA A 84 -15.72 15.55 18.15
C ALA A 84 -15.05 16.13 19.41
N GLY A 85 -13.90 15.56 19.78
CA GLY A 85 -13.11 15.94 20.95
C GLY A 85 -12.63 17.39 20.92
N LEU A 86 -12.37 17.95 22.11
CA LEU A 86 -11.97 19.35 22.36
C LEU A 86 -10.80 19.85 21.47
N GLN A 87 -9.92 18.94 21.03
CA GLN A 87 -8.79 19.25 20.14
C GLN A 87 -9.21 19.61 18.71
N ALA A 88 -10.30 19.04 18.18
CA ALA A 88 -10.84 19.40 16.88
C ALA A 88 -11.40 20.83 16.87
N ARG A 89 -11.97 21.28 18.01
CA ARG A 89 -12.45 22.65 18.22
C ARG A 89 -11.32 23.68 18.32
N LEU A 90 -10.15 23.28 18.83
CA LEU A 90 -8.99 24.19 18.91
C LEU A 90 -8.37 24.48 17.54
N ARG A 91 -8.47 23.54 16.57
CA ARG A 91 -7.98 23.76 15.20
C ARG A 91 -8.79 24.81 14.42
N SER A 92 -10.06 25.03 14.74
CA SER A 92 -10.85 26.07 14.07
C SER A 92 -10.52 27.49 14.54
N LEU A 93 -9.82 27.65 15.68
CA LEU A 93 -9.44 28.96 16.22
C LEU A 93 -8.12 29.49 15.63
N PHE A 94 -7.26 28.62 15.08
CA PHE A 94 -6.00 29.02 14.43
C PHE A 94 -6.11 29.11 12.90
N ALA A 95 -7.29 28.83 12.33
CA ALA A 95 -7.60 29.03 10.91
C ALA A 95 -8.12 30.46 10.64
N ALA A 96 -7.49 31.48 11.20
CA ALA A 96 -7.74 32.86 10.82
C ALA A 96 -7.18 33.11 9.40
N PRO A 97 -7.94 33.66 8.45
CA PRO A 97 -7.43 33.99 7.13
C PRO A 97 -6.42 35.13 7.25
N GLY A 98 -5.14 34.88 6.93
CA GLY A 98 -4.14 35.94 6.80
C GLY A 98 -2.76 35.67 7.40
N TRP A 99 -2.56 34.59 8.16
CA TRP A 99 -1.25 34.23 8.73
C TRP A 99 -0.86 32.79 8.43
N GLY A 100 -0.87 32.43 7.14
CA GLY A 100 -0.45 31.11 6.67
C GLY A 100 1.07 30.99 6.59
N ARG A 101 1.78 30.90 7.73
CA ARG A 101 3.12 30.30 7.69
C ARG A 101 2.92 28.84 7.25
N ARG A 102 3.28 28.50 6.01
CA ARG A 102 3.43 27.10 5.59
C ARG A 102 4.42 26.45 6.56
N ILE A 103 3.91 25.67 7.51
CA ILE A 103 4.75 24.94 8.44
C ILE A 103 5.47 23.88 7.61
N GLU A 104 6.78 24.03 7.45
CA GLU A 104 7.60 22.98 6.86
C GLU A 104 7.64 21.81 7.86
N PRO A 105 7.16 20.61 7.50
CA PRO A 105 7.16 19.47 8.40
C PRO A 105 8.58 19.11 8.81
N ARG A 106 8.85 19.12 10.12
CA ARG A 106 10.15 18.71 10.67
C ARG A 106 10.17 17.20 10.79
N THR A 107 11.28 16.58 10.39
CA THR A 107 11.49 15.13 10.52
C THR A 107 12.36 14.82 11.72
N ARG A 108 12.11 13.69 12.38
CA ARG A 108 13.04 13.16 13.39
C ARG A 108 14.30 12.64 12.71
N TYR A 109 15.42 12.71 13.42
CA TYR A 109 16.68 12.13 12.98
C TYR A 109 16.95 10.84 13.75
N GLY A 110 17.59 9.87 13.10
CA GLY A 110 18.05 8.64 13.75
C GLY A 110 17.01 7.55 13.96
N GLU A 111 15.79 7.72 13.43
CA GLU A 111 14.78 6.67 13.45
C GLU A 111 15.22 5.46 12.61
N PRO A 112 15.16 4.23 13.13
CA PRO A 112 15.73 3.05 12.49
C PRO A 112 14.79 2.48 11.43
N PHE A 113 14.40 3.28 10.45
CA PHE A 113 13.69 2.76 9.28
C PHE A 113 14.66 1.96 8.40
N LEU A 114 14.29 0.73 8.07
CA LEU A 114 15.09 -0.20 7.26
C LEU A 114 16.55 -0.33 7.78
N PRO A 115 16.76 -0.74 9.04
CA PRO A 115 18.09 -0.78 9.65
C PRO A 115 19.07 -1.73 8.93
N GLY A 116 18.57 -2.66 8.11
CA GLY A 116 19.39 -3.53 7.26
C GLY A 116 19.81 -2.94 5.92
N LEU A 117 19.36 -1.75 5.56
CA LEU A 117 19.70 -1.12 4.28
C LEU A 117 21.22 -1.05 4.03
N PRO A 118 22.09 -0.71 5.01
CA PRO A 118 23.54 -0.71 4.80
C PRO A 118 24.13 -2.09 4.47
N ALA A 119 23.45 -3.18 4.87
CA ALA A 119 23.89 -4.54 4.62
C ALA A 119 23.36 -5.11 3.28
N LEU A 120 22.40 -4.44 2.64
CA LEU A 120 21.84 -4.85 1.36
C LEU A 120 22.85 -4.57 0.22
N GLY A 121 23.62 -5.61 -0.14
CA GLY A 121 24.59 -5.56 -1.25
C GLY A 121 24.30 -6.57 -2.36
N ARG A 122 25.16 -6.56 -3.39
CA ARG A 122 25.03 -7.37 -4.63
C ARG A 122 24.84 -8.87 -4.42
N GLN A 123 25.26 -9.41 -3.28
CA GLN A 123 25.03 -10.82 -2.92
C GLN A 123 23.53 -11.17 -2.84
N HIS A 124 22.66 -10.19 -2.61
CA HIS A 124 21.20 -10.39 -2.51
C HIS A 124 20.44 -10.19 -3.84
N VAL A 125 21.13 -10.07 -4.98
CA VAL A 125 20.47 -9.90 -6.28
C VAL A 125 19.55 -11.08 -6.60
N GLY A 126 19.93 -12.30 -6.22
CA GLY A 126 19.10 -13.49 -6.38
C GLY A 126 17.79 -13.38 -5.60
N ASP A 127 17.88 -13.04 -4.32
CA ASP A 127 16.72 -12.86 -3.42
C ASP A 127 15.82 -11.69 -3.86
N ALA A 128 16.40 -10.66 -4.47
CA ALA A 128 15.68 -9.46 -4.91
C ALA A 128 15.04 -9.60 -6.29
N ARG A 129 15.17 -10.74 -6.98
CA ARG A 129 14.81 -10.88 -8.41
C ARG A 129 13.41 -10.34 -8.75
N ALA A 130 12.38 -10.72 -8.00
CA ALA A 130 11.01 -10.29 -8.25
C ALA A 130 10.83 -8.76 -8.08
N LEU A 131 11.53 -8.16 -7.12
CA LEU A 131 11.53 -6.70 -6.91
C LEU A 131 12.28 -5.98 -8.02
N LEU A 132 13.39 -6.54 -8.51
CA LEU A 132 14.13 -5.99 -9.65
C LEU A 132 13.30 -6.02 -10.94
N GLU A 133 12.61 -7.13 -11.21
CA GLU A 133 11.69 -7.27 -12.35
C GLU A 133 10.54 -6.23 -12.25
N ARG A 134 10.01 -6.01 -11.05
CA ARG A 134 9.00 -4.99 -10.79
C ARG A 134 9.53 -3.57 -10.99
N ALA A 135 10.73 -3.26 -10.50
CA ALA A 135 11.37 -1.96 -10.70
C ALA A 135 11.59 -1.65 -12.19
N GLU A 136 12.02 -2.63 -12.98
CA GLU A 136 12.16 -2.49 -14.44
C GLU A 136 10.81 -2.31 -15.14
N ALA A 137 9.74 -2.98 -14.69
CA ALA A 137 8.40 -2.77 -15.23
C ALA A 137 7.92 -1.32 -15.02
N VAL A 138 8.20 -0.74 -13.86
CA VAL A 138 7.86 0.64 -13.49
C VAL A 138 8.62 1.66 -14.34
N ARG A 139 9.89 1.41 -14.66
CA ARG A 139 10.67 2.23 -15.61
C ARG A 139 9.95 2.34 -16.96
N GLY A 140 9.26 1.28 -17.39
CA GLY A 140 8.42 1.25 -18.58
C GLY A 140 6.94 1.63 -18.36
N ARG A 141 6.58 2.21 -17.20
CA ARG A 141 5.19 2.57 -16.80
C ARG A 141 4.20 1.40 -16.89
N ARG A 142 4.65 0.19 -16.56
CA ARG A 142 3.84 -1.03 -16.53
C ARG A 142 3.62 -1.49 -15.10
N PHE A 143 2.37 -1.75 -14.75
CA PHE A 143 1.94 -2.15 -13.42
C PHE A 143 1.18 -3.47 -13.50
N LYS A 144 1.54 -4.44 -12.65
CA LYS A 144 0.89 -5.76 -12.58
C LYS A 144 0.35 -5.98 -11.19
N PHE A 145 -0.98 -6.05 -11.07
CA PHE A 145 -1.68 -6.34 -9.83
C PHE A 145 -2.73 -7.41 -10.07
N PHE A 146 -2.84 -8.39 -9.16
CA PHE A 146 -3.84 -9.46 -9.22
C PHE A 146 -3.87 -10.17 -10.60
N GLY A 147 -2.68 -10.49 -11.13
CA GLY A 147 -2.52 -11.11 -12.46
C GLY A 147 -2.72 -10.18 -13.66
N ARG A 148 -3.30 -8.99 -13.50
CA ARG A 148 -3.59 -8.05 -14.59
C ARG A 148 -2.50 -7.01 -14.75
N THR A 149 -1.90 -6.96 -15.95
CA THR A 149 -0.88 -5.97 -16.33
C THR A 149 -1.51 -4.83 -17.13
N VAL A 150 -1.22 -3.58 -16.76
CA VAL A 150 -1.62 -2.37 -17.48
C VAL A 150 -0.40 -1.50 -17.71
N GLY A 151 -0.24 -1.00 -18.93
CA GLY A 151 0.81 -0.06 -19.30
C GLY A 151 0.24 1.32 -19.60
N PHE A 152 0.95 2.36 -19.19
CA PHE A 152 0.58 3.76 -19.49
C PHE A 152 1.63 4.37 -20.41
N PRO A 153 1.42 4.36 -21.75
CA PRO A 153 2.41 4.89 -22.70
C PRO A 153 2.59 6.40 -22.60
N GLY A 154 1.56 7.12 -22.13
CA GLY A 154 1.59 8.55 -21.80
C GLY A 154 1.58 8.76 -20.29
N ARG A 155 0.83 9.76 -19.83
CA ARG A 155 0.62 9.98 -18.39
C ARG A 155 -0.08 8.79 -17.75
N ILE A 156 0.32 8.47 -16.52
CA ILE A 156 -0.35 7.46 -15.70
C ILE A 156 -1.73 8.01 -15.35
N ASP A 157 -2.77 7.26 -15.70
CA ASP A 157 -4.11 7.48 -15.18
C ASP A 157 -4.16 6.84 -13.80
N TRP A 158 -4.24 7.67 -12.76
CA TRP A 158 -4.27 7.25 -11.36
C TRP A 158 -5.65 6.78 -10.90
N GLU A 159 -6.69 7.00 -11.71
CA GLU A 159 -8.04 6.53 -11.44
C GLU A 159 -8.63 5.84 -12.69
N PRO A 160 -7.94 4.81 -13.23
CA PRO A 160 -8.22 4.25 -14.54
C PRO A 160 -9.60 3.61 -14.59
N ARG A 161 -10.44 4.14 -15.49
CA ARG A 161 -11.81 3.66 -15.70
C ARG A 161 -11.79 2.19 -16.15
N GLY A 162 -12.70 1.39 -15.59
CA GLY A 162 -12.84 -0.03 -15.94
C GLY A 162 -11.86 -0.97 -15.23
N LEU A 163 -11.04 -0.47 -14.30
CA LEU A 163 -10.25 -1.32 -13.41
C LEU A 163 -10.96 -1.52 -12.05
N PRO A 164 -10.92 -2.74 -11.50
CA PRO A 164 -11.58 -3.04 -10.23
C PRO A 164 -10.93 -2.25 -9.09
N ARG A 165 -11.71 -1.95 -8.05
CA ARG A 165 -11.27 -1.10 -6.94
C ARG A 165 -9.95 -1.58 -6.29
N PRO A 166 -9.72 -2.88 -6.01
CA PRO A 166 -8.44 -3.36 -5.49
C PRO A 166 -7.24 -3.02 -6.39
N TRP A 167 -7.41 -3.07 -7.71
CA TRP A 167 -6.35 -2.71 -8.66
C TRP A 167 -6.03 -1.22 -8.57
N ARG A 168 -7.04 -0.35 -8.47
CA ARG A 168 -6.86 1.10 -8.27
C ARG A 168 -6.22 1.45 -6.93
N ILE A 169 -6.57 0.72 -5.86
CA ILE A 169 -5.90 0.83 -4.55
C ILE A 169 -4.42 0.47 -4.71
N ALA A 170 -4.10 -0.67 -5.34
CA ALA A 170 -2.72 -1.12 -5.53
C ALA A 170 -1.88 -0.14 -6.35
N LEU A 171 -2.43 0.42 -7.44
CA LEU A 171 -1.76 1.47 -8.22
C LEU A 171 -1.44 2.69 -7.33
N ASN A 172 -2.42 3.14 -6.54
CA ASN A 172 -2.25 4.28 -5.65
C ASN A 172 -1.49 3.95 -4.36
N SER A 173 -1.11 2.70 -4.12
CA SER A 173 -0.32 2.31 -2.94
C SER A 173 1.17 2.63 -3.13
N LEU A 174 1.62 2.75 -4.38
CA LEU A 174 3.02 3.03 -4.75
C LEU A 174 4.04 2.05 -4.14
N ASP A 175 3.66 0.77 -3.96
CA ASP A 175 4.59 -0.29 -3.49
C ASP A 175 5.81 -0.43 -4.42
N ASP A 176 5.67 -0.01 -5.67
CA ASP A 176 6.72 0.08 -6.68
C ASP A 176 7.92 0.95 -6.26
N LEU A 177 7.71 1.93 -5.37
CA LEU A 177 8.79 2.75 -4.81
C LEU A 177 9.77 1.91 -3.97
N PHE A 178 9.26 0.92 -3.23
CA PHE A 178 10.11 0.00 -2.47
C PHE A 178 10.97 -0.84 -3.42
N SER A 179 10.40 -1.31 -4.53
CA SER A 179 11.12 -2.08 -5.55
C SER A 179 12.24 -1.25 -6.20
N ALA A 180 11.96 0.00 -6.56
CA ALA A 180 12.97 0.93 -7.08
C ALA A 180 14.08 1.25 -6.05
N GLY A 181 13.72 1.38 -4.77
CA GLY A 181 14.66 1.57 -3.68
C GLY A 181 15.62 0.37 -3.50
N VAL A 182 15.09 -0.85 -3.53
CA VAL A 182 15.91 -2.08 -3.51
C VAL A 182 16.83 -2.14 -4.73
N ALA A 183 16.33 -1.83 -5.92
CA ALA A 183 17.15 -1.79 -7.14
C ALA A 183 18.28 -0.74 -7.04
N ALA A 184 18.01 0.41 -6.43
CA ALA A 184 19.01 1.45 -6.17
C ALA A 184 20.06 1.05 -5.14
N ALA A 185 19.69 0.26 -4.12
CA ALA A 185 20.62 -0.26 -3.12
C ALA A 185 21.56 -1.33 -3.71
N LEU A 186 21.05 -2.13 -4.65
CA LEU A 186 21.80 -3.19 -5.34
C LEU A 186 22.58 -2.71 -6.58
N ALA A 187 22.47 -1.42 -6.92
CA ALA A 187 23.06 -0.85 -8.11
C ALA A 187 24.60 -1.00 -8.11
N PRO A 188 25.21 -1.45 -9.23
CA PRO A 188 26.65 -1.70 -9.30
C PRO A 188 27.50 -0.42 -9.35
N THR A 189 26.91 0.70 -9.78
CA THR A 189 27.60 1.99 -9.90
C THR A 189 26.69 3.13 -9.42
N ARG A 190 27.28 4.31 -9.20
CA ARG A 190 26.54 5.51 -8.81
C ARG A 190 25.60 5.99 -9.91
N GLU A 191 25.96 5.80 -11.17
CA GLU A 191 25.17 6.19 -12.34
C GLU A 191 23.91 5.32 -12.45
N VAL A 192 24.03 4.01 -12.25
CA VAL A 192 22.86 3.10 -12.23
C VAL A 192 21.95 3.44 -11.05
N ARG A 193 22.52 3.74 -9.87
CA ARG A 193 21.76 4.18 -8.70
C ARG A 193 20.99 5.47 -8.97
N ALA A 194 21.65 6.47 -9.60
CA ALA A 194 21.00 7.72 -9.99
C ALA A 194 19.84 7.48 -10.96
N GLY A 195 19.98 6.55 -11.91
CA GLY A 195 18.88 6.15 -12.78
C GLY A 195 17.65 5.61 -12.03
N TRP A 196 17.86 4.84 -10.95
CA TRP A 196 16.77 4.37 -10.10
C TRP A 196 16.14 5.45 -9.24
N TYR A 197 16.94 6.41 -8.77
CA TYR A 197 16.42 7.62 -8.12
C TYR A 197 15.48 8.38 -9.03
N GLU A 198 15.87 8.61 -10.31
CA GLU A 198 15.01 9.27 -11.29
C GLU A 198 13.71 8.51 -11.55
N VAL A 199 13.75 7.17 -11.67
CA VAL A 199 12.53 6.35 -11.81
C VAL A 199 11.59 6.55 -10.61
N ALA A 200 12.12 6.46 -9.39
CA ALA A 200 11.32 6.59 -8.17
C ALA A 200 10.74 8.01 -8.01
N MET A 201 11.55 9.03 -8.26
CA MET A 201 11.14 10.43 -8.16
C MET A 201 10.12 10.81 -9.23
N ASN A 202 10.28 10.32 -10.47
CA ASN A 202 9.31 10.54 -11.53
C ASN A 202 7.96 9.91 -11.20
N LEU A 203 7.95 8.67 -10.69
CA LEU A 203 6.71 8.02 -10.24
C LEU A 203 6.02 8.83 -9.13
N ALA A 204 6.77 9.23 -8.10
CA ALA A 204 6.22 10.01 -6.98
C ALA A 204 5.69 11.37 -7.44
N ARG A 205 6.44 12.12 -8.27
CA ARG A 205 6.03 13.43 -8.82
C ARG A 205 4.81 13.31 -9.73
N GLU A 206 4.76 12.28 -10.57
CA GLU A 206 3.62 12.03 -11.45
C GLU A 206 2.35 11.69 -10.64
N TRP A 207 2.49 10.96 -9.53
CA TRP A 207 1.39 10.75 -8.58
C TRP A 207 0.95 12.05 -7.91
N LEU A 208 1.89 12.81 -7.34
CA LEU A 208 1.65 14.09 -6.67
C LEU A 208 0.89 15.10 -7.55
N THR A 209 1.17 15.09 -8.84
CA THR A 209 0.54 16.02 -9.81
C THR A 209 -0.72 15.46 -10.44
N GLY A 210 -0.84 14.13 -10.56
CA GLY A 210 -1.93 13.44 -11.25
C GLY A 210 -3.06 12.95 -10.35
N ALA A 211 -2.86 12.83 -9.04
CA ALA A 211 -3.87 12.38 -8.08
C ALA A 211 -4.39 13.59 -7.27
N PRO A 212 -5.61 14.09 -7.55
CA PRO A 212 -6.16 15.26 -6.86
C PRO A 212 -6.25 15.02 -5.34
N PRO A 213 -5.80 15.97 -4.50
CA PRO A 213 -5.88 15.82 -3.06
C PRO A 213 -7.29 15.55 -2.54
N HIS A 214 -7.42 14.61 -1.59
CA HIS A 214 -8.65 14.23 -0.90
C HIS A 214 -9.78 13.74 -1.82
N SER A 215 -9.44 13.13 -2.97
CA SER A 215 -10.41 12.66 -3.95
C SER A 215 -10.10 11.27 -4.48
N GLY A 216 -11.15 10.47 -4.74
CA GLY A 216 -11.02 9.15 -5.35
C GLY A 216 -10.37 8.08 -4.46
N VAL A 217 -10.11 6.92 -5.06
CA VAL A 217 -9.57 5.74 -4.36
C VAL A 217 -8.18 6.04 -3.78
N ALA A 218 -7.44 6.94 -4.40
CA ALA A 218 -6.13 7.39 -3.95
C ALA A 218 -6.11 7.93 -2.51
N TRP A 219 -7.22 8.51 -2.03
CA TRP A 219 -7.31 9.13 -0.70
C TRP A 219 -8.19 8.37 0.29
N GLU A 220 -8.59 7.15 -0.08
CA GLU A 220 -9.25 6.23 0.84
C GLU A 220 -8.22 5.54 1.76
N VAL A 221 -8.67 5.08 2.93
CA VAL A 221 -7.81 4.45 3.94
C VAL A 221 -6.92 3.34 3.36
N PRO A 222 -7.41 2.38 2.54
CA PRO A 222 -6.55 1.34 1.99
C PRO A 222 -5.32 1.86 1.22
N ALA A 223 -5.51 2.87 0.37
CA ALA A 223 -4.42 3.42 -0.43
C ALA A 223 -3.46 4.26 0.43
N LEU A 224 -3.98 5.06 1.36
CA LEU A 224 -3.18 5.85 2.29
C LEU A 224 -2.32 4.96 3.20
N SER A 225 -2.91 3.92 3.77
CA SER A 225 -2.26 2.98 4.69
C SER A 225 -1.05 2.28 4.08
N ARG A 226 -1.04 2.05 2.77
CA ARG A 226 0.13 1.49 2.07
C ARG A 226 1.10 2.56 1.58
N ARG A 227 0.58 3.66 1.02
CA ARG A 227 1.41 4.70 0.39
C ARG A 227 2.26 5.49 1.40
N ILE A 228 1.75 5.75 2.60
CA ILE A 228 2.50 6.47 3.64
C ILE A 228 3.82 5.76 4.00
N PRO A 229 3.83 4.46 4.38
CA PRO A 229 5.07 3.71 4.55
C PRO A 229 5.99 3.73 3.32
N ASN A 230 5.45 3.55 2.12
CA ASN A 230 6.25 3.56 0.88
C ASN A 230 6.95 4.89 0.61
N LEU A 231 6.30 6.02 0.92
CA LEU A 231 6.91 7.35 0.85
C LEU A 231 7.95 7.60 1.94
N ILE A 232 7.81 6.97 3.11
CA ILE A 232 8.86 6.96 4.14
C ILE A 232 10.06 6.16 3.64
N TYR A 233 9.84 4.95 3.10
CA TYR A 233 10.92 4.13 2.54
C TYR A 233 11.65 4.82 1.41
N LEU A 234 10.94 5.52 0.51
CA LEU A 234 11.56 6.35 -0.53
C LEU A 234 12.56 7.34 0.08
N GLN A 235 12.17 8.03 1.15
CA GLN A 235 13.07 8.97 1.83
C GLN A 235 14.25 8.27 2.51
N THR A 236 14.08 7.04 2.99
CA THR A 236 15.15 6.22 3.57
C THR A 236 16.14 5.72 2.51
N PHE A 237 15.64 5.08 1.44
CA PHE A 237 16.47 4.54 0.35
C PHE A 237 17.30 5.62 -0.35
N PHE A 238 16.73 6.81 -0.52
CA PHE A 238 17.33 7.93 -1.26
C PHE A 238 17.70 9.12 -0.36
N ALA A 239 18.00 8.86 0.92
CA ALA A 239 18.32 9.91 1.90
C ALA A 239 19.50 10.80 1.47
N ARG A 240 20.46 10.25 0.73
CA ARG A 240 21.60 10.99 0.19
C ARG A 240 21.17 11.89 -0.96
N GLU A 241 20.51 11.34 -1.96
CA GLU A 241 20.05 12.07 -3.14
C GLU A 241 19.08 13.20 -2.77
N LEU A 242 18.15 12.93 -1.84
CA LEU A 242 17.22 13.94 -1.32
C LEU A 242 17.88 15.01 -0.44
N ARG A 243 19.07 14.75 0.11
CA ARG A 243 19.86 15.80 0.78
C ARG A 243 20.35 16.83 -0.24
N ASP A 244 20.71 16.35 -1.42
CA ASP A 244 21.25 17.16 -2.52
C ASP A 244 20.13 17.80 -3.36
N ASP A 245 18.88 17.35 -3.23
CA ASP A 245 17.66 18.01 -3.76
C ASP A 245 16.68 18.44 -2.62
N PRO A 246 16.93 19.58 -1.95
CA PRO A 246 16.06 20.07 -0.87
C PRO A 246 14.63 20.38 -1.31
N GLY A 247 14.43 20.73 -2.59
CA GLY A 247 13.12 21.06 -3.16
C GLY A 247 12.24 19.81 -3.23
N ALA A 248 12.74 18.74 -3.86
CA ALA A 248 12.05 17.46 -3.90
C ALA A 248 11.81 16.90 -2.50
N ARG A 249 12.80 16.99 -1.61
CA ARG A 249 12.67 16.55 -0.22
C ARG A 249 11.54 17.28 0.50
N ARG A 250 11.43 18.60 0.34
CA ARG A 250 10.34 19.40 0.91
C ARG A 250 8.99 18.95 0.37
N THR A 251 8.85 18.86 -0.96
CA THR A 251 7.58 18.48 -1.61
C THR A 251 7.09 17.10 -1.16
N LEU A 252 7.98 16.11 -1.09
CA LEU A 252 7.61 14.77 -0.62
C LEU A 252 7.15 14.78 0.84
N ARG A 253 7.83 15.53 1.71
CA ARG A 253 7.47 15.65 3.13
C ARG A 253 6.15 16.36 3.35
N GLU A 254 5.90 17.46 2.63
CA GLU A 254 4.61 18.17 2.67
C GLU A 254 3.46 17.24 2.27
N SER A 255 3.62 16.48 1.19
CA SER A 255 2.62 15.50 0.76
C SER A 255 2.41 14.38 1.78
N LEU A 256 3.49 13.78 2.28
CA LEU A 256 3.41 12.71 3.27
C LEU A 256 2.70 13.19 4.55
N TYR A 257 2.97 14.43 4.98
CA TYR A 257 2.31 15.05 6.12
C TYR A 257 0.80 15.23 5.90
N THR A 258 0.40 15.76 4.72
CA THR A 258 -1.02 15.88 4.35
C THR A 258 -1.73 14.52 4.35
N GLN A 259 -1.06 13.49 3.84
CA GLN A 259 -1.62 12.14 3.81
C GLN A 259 -1.76 11.51 5.19
N ALA A 260 -0.77 11.68 6.07
CA ALA A 260 -0.85 11.24 7.46
C ALA A 260 -1.99 11.94 8.21
N ALA A 261 -2.16 13.26 8.00
CA ALA A 261 -3.26 14.01 8.56
C ALA A 261 -4.63 13.50 8.08
N ALA A 262 -4.78 13.22 6.77
CA ALA A 262 -6.01 12.69 6.18
C ALA A 262 -6.33 11.28 6.69
N LEU A 263 -5.32 10.41 6.81
CA LEU A 263 -5.50 9.07 7.37
C LEU A 263 -5.92 9.14 8.84
N ALA A 264 -5.25 9.98 9.64
CA ALA A 264 -5.58 10.14 11.06
C ALA A 264 -7.01 10.63 11.29
N ALA A 265 -7.53 11.46 10.37
CA ALA A 265 -8.88 11.99 10.44
C ALA A 265 -9.98 10.98 10.09
N THR A 266 -9.65 9.88 9.40
CA THR A 266 -10.65 8.94 8.82
C THR A 266 -10.50 7.50 9.31
N ALA A 267 -9.33 7.11 9.80
CA ALA A 267 -9.04 5.73 10.22
C ALA A 267 -9.97 5.24 11.34
N GLY A 268 -10.31 6.11 12.30
CA GLY A 268 -11.16 5.75 13.45
C GLY A 268 -12.59 5.33 13.09
N ASP A 269 -13.09 5.74 11.92
CA ASP A 269 -14.45 5.43 11.44
C ASP A 269 -14.49 4.19 10.54
N GLN A 270 -13.34 3.56 10.27
CA GLN A 270 -13.27 2.38 9.41
C GLN A 270 -13.71 1.11 10.15
N PRO A 271 -14.27 0.11 9.43
CA PRO A 271 -14.54 -1.19 10.01
C PRO A 271 -13.25 -1.87 10.50
N ALA A 272 -13.40 -2.76 11.48
CA ALA A 272 -12.31 -3.59 12.00
C ALA A 272 -11.92 -4.68 10.98
N ASP A 273 -11.08 -4.30 10.02
CA ASP A 273 -10.47 -5.19 9.03
C ASP A 273 -8.95 -5.00 8.95
N HIS A 274 -8.29 -5.76 8.07
CA HIS A 274 -6.84 -5.69 7.90
C HIS A 274 -6.34 -4.29 7.48
N TRP A 275 -7.17 -3.47 6.81
CA TRP A 275 -6.78 -2.12 6.42
C TRP A 275 -6.67 -1.19 7.63
N LEU A 276 -7.45 -1.44 8.69
CA LEU A 276 -7.34 -0.68 9.93
C LEU A 276 -6.05 -0.98 10.69
N VAL A 277 -5.52 -2.21 10.60
CA VAL A 277 -4.17 -2.53 11.10
C VAL A 277 -3.11 -1.79 10.27
N ALA A 278 -3.21 -1.85 8.94
CA ALA A 278 -2.30 -1.14 8.04
C ALA A 278 -2.34 0.38 8.28
N ALA A 279 -3.52 0.93 8.58
CA ALA A 279 -3.68 2.34 8.95
C ALA A 279 -2.95 2.66 10.27
N GLY A 280 -3.09 1.79 11.28
CA GLY A 280 -2.38 1.89 12.54
C GLY A 280 -0.86 1.91 12.34
N ARG A 281 -0.34 1.01 11.51
CA ARG A 281 1.09 0.98 11.14
C ARG A 281 1.52 2.25 10.41
N ALA A 282 0.76 2.71 9.42
CA ALA A 282 1.09 3.93 8.68
C ALA A 282 1.16 5.16 9.59
N LEU A 283 0.21 5.30 10.53
CA LEU A 283 0.20 6.40 11.50
C LEU A 283 1.33 6.29 12.53
N PHE A 284 1.63 5.08 13.01
CA PHE A 284 2.79 4.83 13.86
C PHE A 284 4.08 5.28 13.15
N MET A 285 4.30 4.83 11.92
CA MET A 285 5.49 5.17 11.14
C MET A 285 5.54 6.67 10.85
N ALA A 286 4.43 7.31 10.47
CA ALA A 286 4.38 8.75 10.25
C ALA A 286 4.69 9.54 11.53
N GLY A 287 4.18 9.10 12.68
CA GLY A 287 4.43 9.72 13.98
C GLY A 287 5.86 9.53 14.49
N ARG A 288 6.54 8.45 14.10
CA ARG A 288 7.99 8.28 14.28
C ARG A 288 8.80 9.10 13.28
N PHE A 289 8.32 9.24 12.04
CA PHE A 289 9.05 9.94 11.00
C PHE A 289 9.08 11.47 11.21
N PHE A 290 7.97 12.06 11.62
CA PHE A 290 7.84 13.50 11.85
C PHE A 290 8.03 13.90 13.31
N ASP A 291 8.39 15.16 13.52
CA ASP A 291 8.47 15.81 14.83
C ASP A 291 7.28 16.78 15.03
N GLY A 292 6.96 17.07 16.29
CA GLY A 292 5.89 17.99 16.70
C GLY A 292 4.61 17.31 17.22
N MET A 293 3.68 18.13 17.69
CA MET A 293 2.46 17.68 18.38
C MET A 293 1.54 16.83 17.52
N GLU A 294 1.39 17.14 16.23
CA GLU A 294 0.55 16.34 15.34
C GLU A 294 1.15 14.95 15.10
N ALA A 295 2.47 14.87 14.89
CA ALA A 295 3.18 13.61 14.74
C ALA A 295 3.07 12.74 16.00
N ARG A 296 3.14 13.37 17.19
CA ARG A 296 2.86 12.66 18.45
C ARG A 296 1.44 12.10 18.49
N GLY A 297 0.46 12.89 18.08
CA GLY A 297 -0.94 12.43 17.97
C GLY A 297 -1.10 11.24 17.00
N TRP A 298 -0.39 11.25 15.87
CA TRP A 298 -0.38 10.10 14.94
C TRP A 298 0.28 8.87 15.53
N LEU A 299 1.39 9.04 16.26
CA LEU A 299 2.05 7.94 16.94
C LEU A 299 1.12 7.29 17.98
N ASP A 300 0.48 8.11 18.82
CA ASP A 300 -0.42 7.63 19.87
C ASP A 300 -1.68 6.96 19.24
N ALA A 301 -2.27 7.55 18.19
CA ALA A 301 -3.40 6.97 17.46
C ALA A 301 -3.03 5.67 16.76
N GLY A 302 -1.90 5.63 16.06
CA GLY A 302 -1.39 4.44 15.37
C GLY A 302 -1.11 3.30 16.33
N THR A 303 -0.48 3.59 17.47
CA THR A 303 -0.20 2.61 18.54
C THR A 303 -1.50 2.06 19.14
N ALA A 304 -2.48 2.93 19.42
CA ALA A 304 -3.78 2.52 19.93
C ALA A 304 -4.54 1.63 18.94
N LEU A 305 -4.54 1.98 17.65
CA LEU A 305 -5.12 1.15 16.59
C LEU A 305 -4.43 -0.21 16.51
N LEU A 306 -3.10 -0.25 16.41
CA LEU A 306 -2.34 -1.51 16.34
C LEU A 306 -2.70 -2.47 17.46
N TRP A 307 -2.70 -2.02 18.71
CA TRP A 307 -2.95 -2.90 19.85
C TRP A 307 -4.42 -3.24 20.07
N SER A 308 -5.34 -2.31 19.79
CA SER A 308 -6.77 -2.62 19.85
C SER A 308 -7.16 -3.63 18.75
N GLN A 309 -6.68 -3.44 17.53
CA GLN A 309 -6.96 -4.33 16.41
C GLN A 309 -6.28 -5.69 16.58
N LEU A 310 -5.13 -5.79 17.25
CA LEU A 310 -4.51 -7.07 17.56
C LEU A 310 -5.41 -7.92 18.47
N ARG A 311 -6.13 -7.29 19.41
CA ARG A 311 -7.09 -7.96 20.29
C ARG A 311 -8.41 -8.28 19.60
N GLU A 312 -8.89 -7.38 18.75
CA GLU A 312 -10.17 -7.51 18.05
C GLU A 312 -10.13 -8.51 16.90
N GLN A 313 -8.99 -8.59 16.20
CA GLN A 313 -8.90 -9.31 14.93
C GLN A 313 -8.16 -10.63 14.99
N ILE A 314 -7.40 -10.91 16.05
CA ILE A 314 -6.62 -12.16 16.16
C ILE A 314 -7.23 -13.06 17.23
N HIS A 315 -7.52 -14.29 16.83
CA HIS A 315 -8.04 -15.32 17.72
C HIS A 315 -6.95 -15.94 18.59
N GLU A 316 -7.36 -16.66 19.63
CA GLU A 316 -6.46 -17.37 20.55
C GLU A 316 -5.64 -18.49 19.89
N ASP A 317 -6.06 -18.99 18.72
CA ASP A 317 -5.28 -19.93 17.90
C ASP A 317 -4.29 -19.23 16.95
N GLY A 318 -4.18 -17.89 17.03
CA GLY A 318 -3.33 -17.05 16.20
C GLY A 318 -3.95 -16.66 14.85
N GLY A 319 -5.10 -17.22 14.50
CA GLY A 319 -5.73 -16.93 13.22
C GLY A 319 -6.37 -15.54 13.15
N HIS A 320 -6.33 -14.92 11.96
CA HIS A 320 -7.03 -13.66 11.72
C HIS A 320 -8.53 -13.91 11.51
N ARG A 321 -9.38 -13.07 12.10
CA ARG A 321 -10.86 -13.19 12.05
C ARG A 321 -11.44 -13.29 10.65
N GLY A 322 -10.77 -12.69 9.66
CA GLY A 322 -11.20 -12.68 8.28
C GLY A 322 -11.00 -14.02 7.57
N ARG A 323 -10.26 -14.96 8.19
CA ARG A 323 -9.91 -16.30 7.67
C ARG A 323 -9.21 -16.34 6.31
N ASN A 324 -9.11 -15.22 5.59
CA ASN A 324 -8.35 -15.08 4.36
C ASN A 324 -6.82 -15.17 4.66
N PRO A 325 -6.12 -16.19 4.12
CA PRO A 325 -4.68 -16.39 4.36
C PRO A 325 -3.79 -15.21 3.92
N VAL A 326 -4.16 -14.51 2.84
CA VAL A 326 -3.44 -13.31 2.37
C VAL A 326 -3.63 -12.16 3.35
N ALA A 327 -4.85 -11.91 3.83
CA ALA A 327 -5.11 -10.87 4.83
C ALA A 327 -4.35 -11.16 6.12
N HIS A 328 -4.33 -12.42 6.57
CA HIS A 328 -3.53 -12.85 7.71
C HIS A 328 -2.04 -12.55 7.51
N ALA A 329 -1.46 -12.91 6.36
CA ALA A 329 -0.05 -12.66 6.04
C ALA A 329 0.29 -11.16 5.97
N LEU A 330 -0.60 -10.32 5.44
CA LEU A 330 -0.45 -8.86 5.42
C LEU A 330 -0.42 -8.29 6.85
N VAL A 331 -1.37 -8.69 7.69
CA VAL A 331 -1.45 -8.24 9.09
C VAL A 331 -0.22 -8.72 9.88
N LEU A 332 0.23 -9.96 9.67
CA LEU A 332 1.45 -10.47 10.29
C LEU A 332 2.67 -9.65 9.87
N ALA A 333 2.82 -9.32 8.59
CA ALA A 333 3.91 -8.48 8.10
C ALA A 333 3.92 -7.10 8.78
N ASP A 334 2.76 -6.46 8.90
CA ASP A 334 2.63 -5.15 9.54
C ASP A 334 3.07 -5.22 11.02
N TYR A 335 2.64 -6.23 11.78
CA TYR A 335 3.06 -6.38 13.18
C TYR A 335 4.53 -6.75 13.33
N LEU A 336 5.06 -7.64 12.48
CA LEU A 336 6.48 -8.02 12.52
C LEU A 336 7.37 -6.80 12.25
N GLU A 337 6.99 -5.92 11.32
CA GLU A 337 7.73 -4.69 11.09
C GLU A 337 7.68 -3.75 12.30
N ILE A 338 6.50 -3.56 12.90
CA ILE A 338 6.37 -2.73 14.11
C ILE A 338 7.24 -3.27 15.25
N LEU A 339 7.21 -4.58 15.51
CA LEU A 339 8.02 -5.19 16.55
C LEU A 339 9.52 -5.10 16.25
N ALA A 340 9.93 -5.27 14.99
CA ALA A 340 11.32 -5.07 14.56
C ALA A 340 11.77 -3.62 14.76
N PHE A 341 10.91 -2.65 14.41
CA PHE A 341 11.18 -1.23 14.60
C PHE A 341 11.32 -0.87 16.08
N LEU A 342 10.42 -1.35 16.94
CA LEU A 342 10.48 -1.12 18.39
C LEU A 342 11.77 -1.70 18.97
N ARG A 343 12.12 -2.93 18.61
CA ARG A 343 13.39 -3.57 19.02
C ARG A 343 14.61 -2.77 18.57
N ALA A 344 14.64 -2.31 17.32
CA ALA A 344 15.74 -1.50 16.80
C ALA A 344 15.83 -0.12 17.46
N SER A 345 14.70 0.42 17.93
CA SER A 345 14.61 1.68 18.68
C SER A 345 14.87 1.52 20.18
N ASN A 346 15.08 0.29 20.66
CA ASN A 346 15.11 -0.06 22.08
C ASN A 346 13.85 0.39 22.84
N ASP A 347 12.70 0.36 22.16
CA ASP A 347 11.37 0.61 22.70
C ASP A 347 10.69 -0.74 23.03
N ASP A 348 9.88 -0.75 24.08
CA ASP A 348 9.17 -1.96 24.50
C ASP A 348 7.86 -2.16 23.72
N ALA A 349 7.63 -3.41 23.31
CA ALA A 349 6.31 -3.87 22.89
C ALA A 349 5.61 -4.59 24.07
N PRO A 350 4.27 -4.48 24.21
CA PRO A 350 3.58 -5.20 25.26
C PRO A 350 3.83 -6.72 25.17
N PRO A 351 4.20 -7.43 26.25
CA PRO A 351 4.49 -8.86 26.19
C PRO A 351 3.35 -9.72 25.63
N TRP A 352 2.10 -9.35 25.94
CA TRP A 352 0.91 -10.01 25.40
C TRP A 352 0.79 -9.83 23.87
N ALA A 353 1.24 -8.70 23.33
CA ALA A 353 1.23 -8.43 21.89
C ALA A 353 2.28 -9.28 21.18
N CYS A 354 3.50 -9.37 21.74
CA CYS A 354 4.53 -10.28 21.25
C CYS A 354 4.04 -11.74 21.22
N LYS A 355 3.36 -12.19 22.28
CA LYS A 355 2.75 -13.53 22.32
C LYS A 355 1.69 -13.73 21.23
N SER A 356 0.82 -12.75 21.02
CA SER A 356 -0.21 -12.82 19.98
C SER A 356 0.39 -12.87 18.58
N VAL A 357 1.35 -12.00 18.26
CA VAL A 357 2.02 -11.98 16.94
C VAL A 357 2.84 -13.26 16.71
N LYS A 358 3.47 -13.81 17.75
CA LYS A 358 4.09 -15.14 17.68
C LYS A 358 3.06 -16.22 17.31
N SER A 359 1.89 -16.22 17.98
CA SER A 359 0.82 -17.19 17.66
C SER A 359 0.30 -17.05 16.23
N MET A 360 0.29 -15.83 15.67
CA MET A 360 -0.01 -15.62 14.25
C MET A 360 1.04 -16.28 13.34
N ALA A 361 2.33 -16.17 13.68
CA ALA A 361 3.38 -16.84 12.91
C ALA A 361 3.27 -18.38 13.04
N ASP A 362 2.97 -18.91 14.23
CA ASP A 362 2.70 -20.33 14.44
C ASP A 362 1.49 -20.81 13.64
N PHE A 363 0.42 -20.00 13.59
CA PHE A 363 -0.77 -20.25 12.78
C PHE A 363 -0.42 -20.30 11.29
N LEU A 364 0.31 -19.30 10.79
CA LEU A 364 0.73 -19.25 9.40
C LEU A 364 1.56 -20.49 9.04
N ALA A 365 2.57 -20.85 9.84
CA ALA A 365 3.42 -22.00 9.59
C ALA A 365 2.64 -23.32 9.44
N ARG A 366 1.51 -23.46 10.14
CA ARG A 366 0.64 -24.63 10.08
C ARG A 366 -0.29 -24.63 8.88
N LEU A 367 -0.63 -23.45 8.35
CA LEU A 367 -1.59 -23.27 7.27
C LEU A 367 -0.96 -23.39 5.87
N LEU A 368 0.38 -23.40 5.77
CA LEU A 368 1.07 -23.45 4.47
C LEU A 368 0.93 -24.80 3.77
N HIS A 369 0.92 -24.73 2.44
CA HIS A 369 1.21 -25.89 1.60
C HIS A 369 2.69 -26.31 1.75
N PRO A 370 3.05 -27.55 1.35
CA PRO A 370 4.41 -28.07 1.49
C PRO A 370 5.43 -27.33 0.61
N ASP A 371 4.98 -26.64 -0.44
CA ASP A 371 5.77 -25.72 -1.26
C ASP A 371 6.02 -24.35 -0.59
N GLY A 372 5.39 -24.10 0.57
CA GLY A 372 5.48 -22.86 1.33
C GLY A 372 4.51 -21.77 0.87
N GLU A 373 3.61 -22.05 -0.08
CA GLU A 373 2.58 -21.12 -0.54
C GLU A 373 1.34 -21.13 0.35
N LEU A 374 0.57 -20.04 0.28
CA LEU A 374 -0.68 -19.88 1.00
C LEU A 374 -1.80 -20.68 0.33
N PRO A 375 -2.72 -21.30 1.10
CA PRO A 375 -3.94 -21.86 0.53
C PRO A 375 -4.85 -20.74 0.00
N LEU A 376 -5.62 -21.05 -1.05
CA LEU A 376 -6.45 -20.07 -1.76
C LEU A 376 -7.87 -19.95 -1.19
N PHE A 377 -8.03 -20.06 0.14
CA PHE A 377 -9.32 -19.91 0.80
C PHE A 377 -9.77 -18.44 0.88
N HIS A 378 -11.08 -18.21 0.83
CA HIS A 378 -11.71 -16.90 1.06
C HIS A 378 -11.15 -15.75 0.20
N ASP A 379 -11.05 -15.92 -1.12
CA ASP A 379 -10.50 -14.94 -2.07
C ASP A 379 -9.00 -14.65 -1.90
N ALA A 380 -8.24 -15.55 -1.26
CA ALA A 380 -6.79 -15.46 -1.26
C ALA A 380 -6.22 -15.62 -2.68
N ALA A 381 -5.22 -14.81 -3.00
CA ALA A 381 -4.50 -14.84 -4.26
C ALA A 381 -2.99 -14.80 -4.02
N LEU A 382 -2.25 -15.61 -4.77
CA LEU A 382 -0.79 -15.64 -4.70
C LEU A 382 -0.18 -14.30 -5.14
N GLY A 383 0.99 -13.98 -4.56
CA GLY A 383 1.76 -12.78 -4.94
C GLY A 383 1.19 -11.45 -4.45
N VAL A 384 0.21 -11.47 -3.53
CA VAL A 384 -0.36 -10.25 -2.91
C VAL A 384 0.35 -9.88 -1.60
N SER A 385 0.70 -10.87 -0.77
CA SER A 385 1.49 -10.69 0.46
C SER A 385 2.98 -10.94 0.23
N LEU A 386 3.79 -10.67 1.25
CA LEU A 386 5.17 -11.18 1.29
C LEU A 386 5.18 -12.72 1.30
N PRO A 387 6.26 -13.35 0.81
CA PRO A 387 6.42 -14.80 0.90
C PRO A 387 6.39 -15.27 2.36
N ALA A 388 5.66 -16.35 2.65
CA ALA A 388 5.50 -16.83 4.02
C ALA A 388 6.85 -17.16 4.68
N ARG A 389 7.81 -17.71 3.93
CA ARG A 389 9.18 -17.96 4.41
C ARG A 389 9.88 -16.72 4.98
N GLU A 390 9.62 -15.53 4.41
CA GLU A 390 10.19 -14.27 4.88
C GLU A 390 9.54 -13.83 6.19
N LEU A 391 8.21 -13.99 6.31
CA LEU A 391 7.48 -13.70 7.54
C LEU A 391 7.89 -14.62 8.68
N LEU A 392 7.96 -15.93 8.42
CA LEU A 392 8.33 -16.93 9.42
C LEU A 392 9.79 -16.77 9.87
N ALA A 393 10.73 -16.53 8.95
CA ALA A 393 12.12 -16.26 9.32
C ALA A 393 12.26 -14.97 10.13
N THR A 394 11.44 -13.95 9.82
CA THR A 394 11.40 -12.71 10.60
C THR A 394 10.88 -12.95 12.02
N ALA A 395 9.78 -13.70 12.15
CA ALA A 395 9.23 -14.10 13.44
C ALA A 395 10.21 -14.95 14.25
N ALA A 396 10.87 -15.92 13.62
CA ALA A 396 11.89 -16.77 14.24
C ALA A 396 13.01 -15.94 14.87
N ALA A 397 13.52 -14.95 14.14
CA ALA A 397 14.57 -14.05 14.62
C ALA A 397 14.10 -13.13 15.76
N LEU A 398 12.88 -12.58 15.66
CA LEU A 398 12.33 -11.67 16.67
C LEU A 398 12.03 -12.39 17.99
N PHE A 399 11.43 -13.57 17.91
CA PHE A 399 10.95 -14.32 19.07
C PHE A 399 11.93 -15.39 19.56
N HIS A 400 13.08 -15.51 18.91
CA HIS A 400 14.06 -16.58 19.17
C HIS A 400 13.40 -17.98 19.10
N GLU A 401 12.61 -18.22 18.06
CA GLU A 401 11.78 -19.42 17.91
C GLU A 401 12.32 -20.34 16.80
N PRO A 402 13.04 -21.42 17.15
CA PRO A 402 13.64 -22.36 16.20
C PRO A 402 12.66 -23.06 15.26
N SER A 403 11.44 -23.33 15.71
CA SER A 403 10.42 -24.06 14.93
C SER A 403 9.92 -23.28 13.72
N LEU A 404 10.04 -21.95 13.74
CA LEU A 404 9.67 -21.04 12.66
C LEU A 404 10.83 -20.74 11.70
N ALA A 405 12.05 -21.16 12.03
CA ALA A 405 13.23 -20.82 11.25
C ALA A 405 13.28 -21.61 9.94
N SER A 406 13.52 -20.91 8.84
CA SER A 406 13.82 -21.55 7.55
C SER A 406 15.14 -22.33 7.61
N ALA A 407 15.39 -23.23 6.65
CA ALA A 407 16.70 -23.85 6.52
C ALA A 407 17.71 -22.84 5.93
N GLY A 408 18.88 -22.70 6.54
CA GLY A 408 19.98 -21.87 6.01
C GLY A 408 19.95 -20.39 6.42
N GLU A 409 20.37 -19.52 5.51
CA GLU A 409 20.47 -18.07 5.72
C GLU A 409 19.10 -17.40 5.83
N LEU A 410 19.08 -16.11 6.20
CA LEU A 410 17.85 -15.33 6.28
C LEU A 410 17.29 -15.14 4.85
N PRO A 411 16.07 -15.62 4.53
CA PRO A 411 15.55 -15.61 3.17
C PRO A 411 15.06 -14.22 2.77
N GLY A 412 15.20 -13.89 1.49
CA GLY A 412 14.62 -12.68 0.91
C GLY A 412 15.29 -11.38 1.36
N VAL A 413 14.82 -10.26 0.82
CA VAL A 413 15.39 -8.94 1.17
C VAL A 413 14.61 -8.25 2.29
N TRP A 414 13.31 -8.52 2.44
CA TRP A 414 12.49 -7.80 3.41
C TRP A 414 12.89 -8.11 4.86
N PRO A 415 13.13 -9.37 5.26
CA PRO A 415 13.60 -9.69 6.61
C PRO A 415 14.91 -9.00 6.95
N LEU A 416 15.87 -9.00 6.02
CA LEU A 416 17.13 -8.28 6.20
C LEU A 416 16.88 -6.80 6.43
N LEU A 417 16.06 -6.17 5.58
CA LEU A 417 15.80 -4.74 5.65
C LEU A 417 15.15 -4.33 6.98
N VAL A 418 14.17 -5.08 7.49
CA VAL A 418 13.46 -4.72 8.72
C VAL A 418 14.21 -5.12 10.00
N LEU A 419 14.92 -6.25 10.02
CA LEU A 419 15.64 -6.73 11.20
C LEU A 419 17.07 -6.20 11.32
N GLY A 420 17.66 -5.84 10.19
CA GLY A 420 19.06 -5.52 10.06
C GLY A 420 20.01 -6.65 10.43
N ASP A 421 21.26 -6.26 10.60
CA ASP A 421 22.40 -7.14 10.91
C ASP A 421 22.20 -7.96 12.19
N ALA A 422 21.58 -7.36 13.21
CA ALA A 422 21.33 -8.00 14.49
C ALA A 422 20.35 -9.17 14.33
N GLY A 423 19.22 -8.98 13.65
CA GLY A 423 18.29 -10.08 13.45
C GLY A 423 18.76 -11.11 12.42
N ARG A 424 19.57 -10.72 11.41
CA ARG A 424 20.26 -11.71 10.55
C ARG A 424 21.12 -12.66 11.39
N ARG A 425 21.94 -12.11 12.29
CA ARG A 425 22.75 -12.92 13.22
C ARG A 425 21.90 -13.75 14.17
N ALA A 426 20.82 -13.19 14.68
CA ALA A 426 19.88 -13.92 15.53
C ALA A 426 19.32 -15.15 14.81
N HIS A 427 18.83 -14.99 13.57
CA HIS A 427 18.33 -16.09 12.74
C HIS A 427 19.41 -17.14 12.44
N ALA A 428 20.62 -16.71 12.07
CA ALA A 428 21.73 -17.61 11.75
C ALA A 428 22.09 -18.53 12.93
N ASN A 429 22.02 -18.01 14.15
CA ASN A 429 22.37 -18.71 15.39
C ASN A 429 21.21 -19.52 15.99
N LEU A 430 20.02 -19.56 15.38
CA LEU A 430 18.95 -20.41 15.85
C LEU A 430 19.30 -21.89 15.63
N PRO A 431 19.05 -22.76 16.62
CA PRO A 431 19.15 -24.20 16.41
C PRO A 431 18.15 -24.59 15.32
N ARG A 432 18.53 -25.54 14.46
CA ARG A 432 17.64 -26.01 13.41
C ARG A 432 16.83 -27.18 13.94
N ARG A 433 15.53 -26.97 14.13
CA ARG A 433 14.58 -28.02 14.50
C ARG A 433 13.58 -28.20 13.37
N ARG A 434 13.41 -29.44 12.92
CA ARG A 434 12.23 -29.84 12.15
C ARG A 434 11.30 -30.55 13.10
N GLU A 435 10.18 -29.92 13.42
CA GLU A 435 9.07 -30.66 14.02
C GLU A 435 8.44 -31.54 12.96
N GLY A 436 8.01 -32.74 13.34
CA GLY A 436 7.25 -33.62 12.46
C GLY A 436 5.89 -32.99 12.14
N ALA A 437 5.39 -33.27 10.93
CA ALA A 437 4.05 -32.84 10.57
C ALA A 437 3.04 -33.68 11.36
N GLU A 438 2.31 -33.05 12.27
CA GLU A 438 1.24 -33.69 13.04
C GLU A 438 -0.12 -33.07 12.68
N PRO A 439 -1.21 -33.84 12.75
CA PRO A 439 -2.55 -33.29 12.62
C PRO A 439 -2.80 -32.12 13.59
N ARG A 440 -3.43 -31.06 13.11
CA ARG A 440 -3.76 -29.87 13.90
C ARG A 440 -5.18 -29.39 13.62
N ALA A 441 -5.87 -28.96 14.66
CA ALA A 441 -7.15 -28.25 14.57
C ALA A 441 -6.96 -26.80 15.03
N LEU A 442 -7.13 -25.86 14.12
CA LEU A 442 -7.12 -24.41 14.37
C LEU A 442 -8.57 -23.99 14.65
N ARG A 443 -9.03 -24.34 15.86
CA ARG A 443 -10.47 -24.43 16.19
C ARG A 443 -11.23 -23.11 16.12
N ARG A 444 -10.59 -21.95 16.30
CA ARG A 444 -11.30 -20.66 16.26
C ARG A 444 -11.53 -20.18 14.85
N THR A 445 -10.56 -20.43 13.97
CA THR A 445 -10.71 -20.16 12.54
C THR A 445 -11.47 -21.26 11.79
N GLY A 446 -11.49 -22.48 12.32
CA GLY A 446 -12.15 -23.62 11.70
C GLY A 446 -11.30 -24.35 10.66
N PHE A 447 -9.99 -24.09 10.60
CA PHE A 447 -9.08 -24.82 9.72
C PHE A 447 -8.57 -26.11 10.38
N TYR A 448 -8.47 -27.17 9.59
CA TYR A 448 -7.88 -28.45 10.00
C TYR A 448 -6.76 -28.82 9.05
N VAL A 449 -5.62 -29.19 9.61
CA VAL A 449 -4.40 -29.55 8.89
C VAL A 449 -4.15 -31.03 9.12
N LEU A 450 -4.19 -31.81 8.04
CA LEU A 450 -4.03 -33.25 8.06
C LEU A 450 -2.83 -33.61 7.19
N PRO A 451 -1.64 -33.77 7.79
CA PRO A 451 -0.46 -34.19 7.04
C PRO A 451 -0.63 -35.63 6.53
N GLY A 452 -0.19 -35.87 5.30
CA GLY A 452 -0.17 -37.19 4.67
C GLY A 452 1.25 -37.75 4.60
N ASP A 453 1.57 -38.41 3.49
CA ASP A 453 2.93 -38.83 3.18
C ASP A 453 3.86 -37.62 2.98
N THR A 454 5.16 -37.87 2.81
CA THR A 454 6.15 -36.79 2.67
C THR A 454 5.83 -35.91 1.47
N GLY A 455 5.46 -34.65 1.73
CA GLY A 455 5.08 -33.69 0.69
C GLY A 455 3.56 -33.54 0.50
N ASP A 456 2.75 -34.28 1.26
CA ASP A 456 1.29 -34.22 1.19
C ASP A 456 0.69 -33.55 2.43
N VAL A 457 -0.28 -32.67 2.20
CA VAL A 457 -1.12 -32.09 3.24
C VAL A 457 -2.53 -31.90 2.72
N MET A 458 -3.52 -32.26 3.54
CA MET A 458 -4.90 -31.88 3.33
C MET A 458 -5.27 -30.76 4.30
N LEU A 459 -5.65 -29.62 3.74
CA LEU A 459 -6.18 -28.47 4.47
C LEU A 459 -7.69 -28.45 4.30
N LEU A 460 -8.43 -28.52 5.40
CA LEU A 460 -9.89 -28.44 5.41
C LEU A 460 -10.32 -27.11 6.03
N ASP A 461 -11.20 -26.40 5.33
CA ASP A 461 -11.94 -25.30 5.91
C ASP A 461 -13.31 -25.79 6.41
N GLY A 462 -13.44 -25.95 7.73
CA GLY A 462 -14.67 -26.39 8.38
C GLY A 462 -15.41 -25.27 9.11
N GLY A 463 -15.01 -24.01 8.93
CA GLY A 463 -15.69 -22.89 9.56
C GLY A 463 -16.97 -22.51 8.81
N THR A 464 -18.04 -22.17 9.53
CA THR A 464 -19.30 -21.70 8.93
C THR A 464 -19.02 -20.52 8.00
N PRO A 465 -19.59 -20.48 6.78
CA PRO A 465 -19.50 -19.30 5.93
C PRO A 465 -19.97 -18.06 6.71
N PRO A 466 -19.33 -16.89 6.54
CA PRO A 466 -19.82 -15.67 7.18
C PRO A 466 -21.29 -15.43 6.79
N PRO A 467 -22.15 -14.96 7.71
CA PRO A 467 -23.55 -14.68 7.39
C PRO A 467 -23.61 -13.63 6.27
N GLY A 468 -24.12 -14.03 5.10
CA GLY A 468 -24.17 -13.20 3.89
C GLY A 468 -23.15 -13.55 2.80
N GLY A 469 -22.28 -14.56 3.00
CA GLY A 469 -21.46 -15.12 1.92
C GLY A 469 -22.32 -15.93 0.94
N ASP A 470 -22.21 -15.66 -0.36
CA ASP A 470 -22.83 -16.46 -1.40
C ASP A 470 -22.31 -17.91 -1.31
N PRO A 471 -23.16 -18.92 -1.05
CA PRO A 471 -22.74 -20.31 -0.98
C PRO A 471 -22.23 -20.87 -2.33
N ASN A 472 -22.31 -20.10 -3.43
CA ASN A 472 -21.87 -20.51 -4.77
C ASN A 472 -20.53 -19.88 -5.21
N LEU A 473 -19.74 -19.31 -4.29
CA LEU A 473 -18.39 -18.80 -4.59
C LEU A 473 -17.26 -19.79 -4.20
N PHE A 474 -17.58 -21.08 -4.05
CA PHE A 474 -16.59 -22.16 -3.94
C PHE A 474 -16.07 -22.61 -5.31
#